data_AF-A0A382JE45-F1
#
_entry.id   AF-A0A382JE45-F1
#
_cell.length_a   1.000
_cell.length_b   1.000
_cell.length_c   1.000
_cell.angle_alpha   90.00
_cell.angle_beta   90.00
_cell.angle_gamma   90.00
#
_symmetry.space_group_name_H-M   'P 1'
#
loop_
_entity.id
_entity.type
_entity.pdbx_description
1 polymer ?
#
loop_
_entity_poly.entity_id
_entity_poly.type
_entity_poly.pdbx_seq_one_letter_code
_entity_poly.pdbx_strand_id
1 'polypeptide(L)'
;MSYTLVLTIIGIVLMSIGIIFNLNPKKVNKALNHNIHIEAENIAASLRTVIGSLAFTIGFIAFASRSLPENSANTILYASTVGFIITAITIISSKFRGFDKKICPGYSIFLLLSLLAVWIIF
;
A
#
# COMPACT_ATOMS: atom_id res chain seq x y z
N MET A 1 -0.85 -7.15 21.38
CA MET A 1 -1.76 -6.28 20.61
C MET A 1 -2.95 -7.12 20.17
N SER A 2 -4.12 -6.57 19.78
CA SER A 2 -5.26 -7.38 19.30
C SER A 2 -5.32 -7.39 17.78
N TYR A 3 -5.83 -8.48 17.20
CA TYR A 3 -6.10 -8.60 15.76
C TYR A 3 -6.98 -7.45 15.25
N THR A 4 -8.00 -7.07 16.03
CA THR A 4 -8.88 -5.93 15.74
C THR A 4 -8.11 -4.62 15.59
N LEU A 5 -7.16 -4.34 16.49
CA LEU A 5 -6.38 -3.11 16.42
C LEU A 5 -5.46 -3.11 15.19
N VAL A 6 -4.79 -4.24 14.90
CA VAL A 6 -3.91 -4.36 13.72
C VAL A 6 -4.68 -4.14 12.42
N LEU A 7 -5.80 -4.85 12.26
CA LEU A 7 -6.66 -4.74 11.07
C LEU A 7 -7.24 -3.34 10.91
N THR A 8 -7.56 -2.67 12.03
CA THR A 8 -8.01 -1.27 12.03
C THR A 8 -6.90 -0.34 11.52
N ILE A 9 -5.68 -0.49 12.02
CA ILE A 9 -4.53 0.32 11.59
C ILE A 9 -4.23 0.10 10.10
N ILE A 10 -4.11 -1.16 9.67
CA ILE A 10 -3.89 -1.50 8.26
C ILE A 10 -4.98 -0.88 7.39
N GLY A 11 -6.25 -1.02 7.81
CA GLY A 11 -7.38 -0.51 7.08
C GLY A 11 -7.34 1.01 6.90
N ILE A 12 -7.18 1.76 7.99
CA ILE A 12 -7.14 3.22 7.97
C ILE A 12 -5.97 3.74 7.13
N VAL A 13 -4.78 3.15 7.28
CA VAL A 13 -3.58 3.58 6.55
C VAL A 13 -3.75 3.37 5.05
N LEU A 14 -4.21 2.18 4.64
CA LEU A 14 -4.38 1.86 3.22
C LEU A 14 -5.52 2.64 2.55
N MET A 15 -6.64 2.84 3.25
CA MET A 15 -7.71 3.73 2.77
C MET A 15 -7.19 5.17 2.60
N SER A 16 -6.40 5.67 3.54
CA SER A 16 -5.80 7.02 3.45
C SER A 16 -4.87 7.16 2.24
N ILE A 17 -4.02 6.15 1.97
CA ILE A 17 -3.17 6.12 0.77
C ILE A 17 -4.03 6.13 -0.49
N GLY A 18 -5.09 5.31 -0.51
CA GLY A 18 -5.98 5.23 -1.65
C GLY A 18 -6.66 6.55 -1.98
N ILE A 19 -7.09 7.28 -0.95
CA ILE A 19 -7.64 8.64 -1.08
C ILE A 19 -6.59 9.59 -1.65
N ILE A 20 -5.37 9.63 -1.08
CA ILE A 20 -4.30 10.54 -1.53
C ILE A 20 -3.94 10.29 -3.00
N PHE A 21 -3.81 9.04 -3.40
CA PHE A 21 -3.43 8.66 -4.76
C PHE A 21 -4.53 8.94 -5.77
N ASN A 22 -5.81 8.87 -5.38
CA ASN A 22 -6.92 9.25 -6.24
C ASN A 22 -7.12 10.77 -6.36
N LEU A 23 -6.97 11.51 -5.25
CA LEU A 23 -7.17 12.96 -5.25
C LEU A 23 -6.02 13.74 -5.89
N ASN A 24 -4.78 13.27 -5.73
CA ASN A 24 -3.60 14.04 -6.11
C ASN A 24 -2.56 13.24 -6.94
N PRO A 25 -2.93 12.37 -7.88
CA PRO A 25 -2.00 11.43 -8.53
C PRO A 25 -0.81 12.12 -9.20
N LYS A 26 -1.06 13.23 -9.90
CA LYS A 26 -0.04 14.07 -10.55
C LYS A 26 0.95 14.70 -9.57
N LYS A 27 0.45 15.26 -8.45
CA LYS A 27 1.31 15.84 -7.41
C LYS A 27 2.26 14.79 -6.83
N VAL A 28 1.75 13.58 -6.57
CA VAL A 28 2.62 12.52 -6.05
C VAL A 28 3.65 12.09 -7.10
N ASN A 29 3.33 12.09 -8.40
CA ASN A 29 4.30 11.79 -9.46
C ASN A 29 5.41 12.86 -9.54
N LYS A 30 5.03 14.15 -9.50
CA LYS A 30 6.00 15.26 -9.52
C LYS A 30 6.93 15.26 -8.32
N ALA A 31 6.45 14.84 -7.15
CA ALA A 31 7.31 14.68 -5.97
C ALA A 31 8.43 13.65 -6.17
N LEU A 32 8.26 12.68 -7.07
CA LEU A 32 9.28 11.68 -7.42
C LEU A 32 10.15 12.15 -8.58
N ASN A 33 9.55 12.77 -9.57
CA ASN A 33 10.23 13.32 -10.74
C ASN A 33 9.60 14.66 -11.16
N HIS A 34 10.23 15.77 -10.78
CA HIS A 34 9.75 17.12 -11.08
C HIS A 34 9.76 17.43 -12.59
N ASN A 35 10.62 16.77 -13.36
CA ASN A 35 10.83 17.03 -14.79
C ASN A 35 10.19 15.95 -15.67
N ILE A 36 9.15 15.29 -15.16
CA ILE A 36 8.42 14.27 -15.93
C ILE A 36 7.73 14.92 -17.15
N HIS A 37 7.88 14.30 -18.33
CA HIS A 37 7.20 14.74 -19.54
C HIS A 37 5.68 14.64 -19.37
N ILE A 38 4.92 15.59 -19.90
CA ILE A 38 3.47 15.74 -19.64
C ILE A 38 2.68 14.46 -19.97
N GLU A 39 3.06 13.77 -21.05
CA GLU A 39 2.39 12.55 -21.50
C GLU A 39 2.69 11.36 -20.57
N ALA A 40 3.96 11.22 -20.16
CA ALA A 40 4.35 10.23 -19.16
C ALA A 40 3.73 10.53 -17.79
N GLU A 41 3.55 11.80 -17.43
CA GLU A 41 2.88 12.23 -16.20
C GLU A 41 1.41 11.77 -16.19
N ASN A 42 0.69 11.94 -17.30
CA ASN A 42 -0.70 11.55 -17.42
C ASN A 42 -0.88 10.02 -17.34
N ILE A 43 -0.02 9.26 -18.04
CA ILE A 43 -0.03 7.79 -17.96
C ILE A 43 0.27 7.33 -16.54
N ALA A 44 1.32 7.87 -15.92
CA ALA A 44 1.67 7.55 -14.55
C ALA A 44 0.58 7.97 -13.56
N ALA A 45 -0.17 9.05 -13.82
CA ALA A 45 -1.28 9.49 -12.98
C ALA A 45 -2.46 8.51 -13.07
N SER A 46 -2.76 7.99 -14.25
CA SER A 46 -3.77 6.94 -14.45
C SER A 46 -3.40 5.65 -13.71
N LEU A 47 -2.15 5.20 -13.81
CA LEU A 47 -1.70 4.04 -13.04
C LEU A 47 -1.75 4.30 -11.53
N ARG A 48 -1.43 5.53 -11.09
CA ARG A 48 -1.49 5.92 -9.69
C ARG A 48 -2.91 5.86 -9.13
N THR A 49 -3.93 6.30 -9.88
CA THR A 49 -5.32 6.22 -9.43
C THR A 49 -5.76 4.76 -9.30
N VAL A 50 -5.41 3.89 -10.24
CA VAL A 50 -5.68 2.44 -10.15
C VAL A 50 -5.02 1.84 -8.91
N ILE A 51 -3.73 2.11 -8.68
CA ILE A 51 -3.01 1.65 -7.48
C ILE A 51 -3.66 2.20 -6.20
N GLY A 52 -4.08 3.47 -6.21
CA GLY A 52 -4.81 4.08 -5.11
C GLY A 52 -6.12 3.35 -4.80
N SER A 53 -6.90 3.02 -5.82
CA SER A 53 -8.16 2.28 -5.65
C SER A 53 -7.92 0.85 -5.15
N LEU A 54 -6.87 0.17 -5.60
CA LEU A 54 -6.47 -1.14 -5.06
C LEU A 54 -6.09 -1.05 -3.58
N ALA A 55 -5.28 -0.05 -3.20
CA ALA A 55 -4.93 0.19 -1.81
C ALA A 55 -6.18 0.47 -0.95
N PHE A 56 -7.10 1.30 -1.45
CA PHE A 56 -8.35 1.58 -0.76
C PHE A 56 -9.17 0.30 -0.54
N THR A 57 -9.35 -0.52 -1.57
CA THR A 57 -10.08 -1.79 -1.49
C THR A 57 -9.48 -2.73 -0.45
N ILE A 58 -8.15 -2.92 -0.46
CA ILE A 58 -7.46 -3.77 0.52
C ILE A 58 -7.64 -3.19 1.94
N GLY A 59 -7.51 -1.88 2.09
CA GLY A 59 -7.73 -1.19 3.37
C GLY A 59 -9.16 -1.37 3.88
N PHE A 60 -10.15 -1.25 3.00
CA PHE A 60 -11.55 -1.47 3.35
C PHE A 60 -11.81 -2.92 3.77
N ILE A 61 -11.26 -3.90 3.04
CA ILE A 61 -11.37 -5.33 3.40
C ILE A 61 -10.78 -5.58 4.80
N ALA A 62 -9.58 -5.05 5.07
CA ALA A 62 -8.93 -5.19 6.38
C ALA A 62 -9.79 -4.54 7.49
N PHE A 63 -10.27 -3.32 7.26
CA PHE A 63 -11.11 -2.60 8.22
C PHE A 63 -12.44 -3.33 8.48
N ALA A 64 -13.11 -3.83 7.45
CA ALA A 64 -14.36 -4.58 7.56
C ALA A 64 -14.15 -5.91 8.30
N SER A 65 -12.95 -6.51 8.17
CA SER A 65 -12.59 -7.78 8.79
C SER A 65 -12.15 -7.66 10.26
N ARG A 66 -12.06 -6.45 10.83
CA ARG A 66 -11.47 -6.19 12.16
C ARG A 66 -12.17 -6.91 13.32
N SER A 67 -13.43 -7.29 13.16
CA SER A 67 -14.25 -7.94 14.19
C SER A 67 -14.47 -9.42 13.92
N LEU A 68 -13.73 -10.02 12.98
CA LEU A 68 -13.82 -11.45 12.72
C LEU A 68 -13.30 -12.28 13.90
N PRO A 69 -13.76 -13.54 14.04
CA PRO A 69 -13.15 -14.50 14.96
C PRO A 69 -11.66 -14.66 14.70
N GLU A 70 -10.90 -14.98 15.75
CA GLU A 70 -9.44 -14.99 15.75
C GLU A 70 -8.83 -15.77 14.58
N ASN A 71 -9.33 -16.98 14.31
CA ASN A 71 -8.80 -17.83 13.25
C ASN A 71 -8.97 -17.19 11.84
N SER A 72 -10.11 -16.55 11.60
CA SER A 72 -10.38 -15.83 10.36
C SER A 72 -9.57 -14.53 10.26
N ALA A 73 -9.44 -13.79 11.37
CA ALA A 73 -8.63 -12.57 11.42
C ALA A 73 -7.14 -12.87 11.16
N ASN A 74 -6.63 -13.97 11.72
CA ASN A 74 -5.26 -14.45 11.48
C ASN A 74 -5.06 -14.79 10.00
N THR A 75 -6.00 -15.49 9.37
CA THR A 75 -5.94 -15.82 7.92
C THR A 75 -5.84 -14.57 7.06
N ILE A 76 -6.65 -13.54 7.33
CA ILE A 76 -6.61 -12.26 6.60
C ILE A 76 -5.27 -11.54 6.82
N LEU A 77 -4.77 -11.49 8.05
CA LEU A 77 -3.48 -10.86 8.34
C LEU A 77 -2.31 -11.61 7.69
N TYR A 78 -2.33 -12.94 7.69
CA TYR A 78 -1.31 -13.75 7.04
C TYR A 78 -1.29 -13.51 5.53
N ALA A 79 -2.45 -13.57 4.88
CA ALA A 79 -2.58 -13.26 3.45
C ALA A 79 -2.13 -11.83 3.12
N SER A 80 -2.52 -10.85 3.95
CA SER A 80 -2.10 -9.45 3.81
C SER A 80 -0.59 -9.30 3.95
N THR A 81 0.01 -9.98 4.94
CA THR A 81 1.47 -9.97 5.18
C THR A 81 2.24 -10.48 3.98
N VAL A 82 1.85 -11.65 3.44
CA VAL A 82 2.47 -12.23 2.25
C VAL A 82 2.35 -11.26 1.06
N GLY A 83 1.15 -10.71 0.82
CA GLY A 83 0.92 -9.74 -0.26
C GLY A 83 1.76 -8.47 -0.11
N PHE A 84 1.90 -7.92 1.09
CA PHE A 84 2.70 -6.74 1.36
C PHE A 84 4.21 -7.00 1.20
N ILE A 85 4.70 -8.18 1.60
CA ILE A 85 6.10 -8.59 1.37
C ILE A 85 6.39 -8.71 -0.14
N ILE A 86 5.52 -9.37 -0.90
CA ILE A 86 5.65 -9.47 -2.36
C ILE A 86 5.70 -8.08 -2.98
N THR A 87 4.78 -7.20 -2.58
CA THR A 87 4.72 -5.80 -3.05
C THR A 87 6.03 -5.06 -2.75
N ALA A 88 6.55 -5.19 -1.53
CA ALA A 88 7.83 -4.60 -1.11
C ALA A 88 9.00 -5.07 -1.98
N ILE A 89 9.08 -6.38 -2.26
CA ILE A 89 10.11 -6.96 -3.13
C ILE A 89 10.00 -6.38 -4.55
N THR A 90 8.78 -6.24 -5.09
CA THR A 90 8.56 -5.63 -6.41
C THR A 90 9.01 -4.16 -6.45
N ILE A 91 8.72 -3.38 -5.40
CA ILE A 91 9.17 -1.97 -5.29
C ILE A 91 10.70 -1.89 -5.24
N ILE A 92 11.35 -2.76 -4.46
CA ILE A 92 12.81 -2.82 -4.38
C ILE A 92 13.39 -3.22 -5.75
N SER A 93 12.77 -4.19 -6.43
CA SER A 93 13.18 -4.65 -7.76
C SER A 93 13.07 -3.54 -8.82
N SER A 94 12.06 -2.67 -8.76
CA SER A 94 11.92 -1.56 -9.72
C SER A 94 13.10 -0.59 -9.63
N LYS A 95 13.60 -0.33 -8.42
CA LYS A 95 14.81 0.47 -8.19
C LYS A 95 16.05 -0.21 -8.75
N PHE A 96 16.25 -1.51 -8.51
CA PHE A 96 17.39 -2.26 -9.05
C PHE A 96 17.38 -2.34 -10.59
N ARG A 97 16.19 -2.37 -11.21
CA ARG A 97 16.02 -2.35 -12.67
C ARG A 97 16.19 -0.95 -13.29
N GLY A 98 16.34 0.09 -12.46
CA GLY A 98 16.52 1.47 -12.92
C GLY A 98 15.24 2.18 -13.39
N PHE A 99 14.05 1.62 -13.11
CA PHE A 99 12.77 2.24 -13.49
C PHE A 99 12.48 3.51 -12.68
N ASP A 100 12.91 3.51 -11.40
CA ASP A 100 12.71 4.64 -10.50
C ASP A 100 14.02 5.08 -9.85
N LYS A 101 14.30 6.39 -9.89
CA LYS A 101 15.43 6.99 -9.16
C LYS A 101 15.15 7.13 -7.66
N LYS A 102 13.87 7.22 -7.28
CA LYS A 102 13.40 7.39 -5.90
C LYS A 102 12.20 6.49 -5.65
N ILE A 103 12.21 5.79 -4.51
CA ILE A 103 11.04 5.02 -4.05
C ILE A 103 9.99 6.01 -3.56
N CYS A 104 8.74 5.80 -3.98
CA CYS A 104 7.64 6.62 -3.47
C CYS A 104 7.43 6.38 -1.97
N PRO A 105 7.34 7.42 -1.13
CA PRO A 105 7.09 7.25 0.31
C PRO A 105 5.84 6.42 0.63
N GLY A 106 4.78 6.54 -0.19
CA GLY A 106 3.56 5.73 -0.04
C GLY A 106 3.80 4.22 -0.25
N TYR A 107 4.83 3.83 -0.99
CA TYR A 107 5.21 2.44 -1.20
C TYR A 107 6.02 1.88 -0.02
N SER A 108 6.78 2.73 0.67
CA SER A 108 7.52 2.38 1.89
C SER A 108 6.59 1.91 3.02
N ILE A 109 5.33 2.35 3.03
CA ILE A 109 4.35 1.96 4.05
C ILE A 109 4.02 0.46 3.98
N PHE A 110 4.06 -0.16 2.81
CA PHE A 110 3.74 -1.59 2.69
C PHE A 110 4.73 -2.46 3.49
N LEU A 111 6.02 -2.07 3.54
CA LEU A 111 7.01 -2.73 4.40
C LEU A 111 6.68 -2.59 5.90
N LEU A 112 6.27 -1.41 6.33
CA LEU A 112 5.91 -1.16 7.73
C LEU A 112 4.65 -1.93 8.13
N LEU A 113 3.65 -2.00 7.25
CA LEU A 113 2.43 -2.78 7.48
C LEU A 113 2.72 -4.29 7.52
N SER A 114 3.64 -4.80 6.70
CA SER A 114 4.12 -6.18 6.81
C SER A 114 4.70 -6.48 8.18
N LEU A 115 5.61 -5.63 8.68
CA LEU A 115 6.26 -5.84 9.98
C LEU A 115 5.25 -5.80 11.13
N LEU A 116 4.27 -4.89 11.06
CA LEU A 116 3.18 -4.80 12.03
C LEU A 116 2.32 -6.08 12.04
N ALA A 117 2.03 -6.63 10.87
CA ALA A 117 1.22 -7.83 10.72
C ALA A 117 1.98 -9.12 11.12
N VAL A 118 3.30 -9.20 10.89
CA VAL A 118 4.14 -10.31 11.37
C VAL A 118 4.17 -10.37 12.90
N TRP A 119 4.31 -9.22 13.58
CA TRP A 119 4.45 -9.15 15.04
C TRP A 119 3.23 -9.62 15.84
N ILE A 120 2.05 -9.73 15.21
CA ILE A 120 0.84 -10.27 15.84
C ILE A 120 0.59 -11.74 15.48
N ILE A 121 1.15 -12.22 14.36
CA ILE A 121 0.99 -13.61 13.91
C ILE A 121 1.99 -14.54 14.61
N PHE A 122 3.20 -14.03 14.91
CA PHE A 122 4.32 -14.75 15.54
C PHE A 122 4.73 -14.08 16.85
#